data_AF-A0A2Z2K7D6-F1
#
_entry.id   AF-A0A2Z2K7D6-F1
#
_cell.length_a   1.000
_cell.length_b   1.000
_cell.length_c   1.000
_cell.angle_alpha   90.00
_cell.angle_beta   90.00
_cell.angle_gamma   90.00
#
_symmetry.space_group_name_H-M   'P 1'
#
loop_
_entity.id
_entity.type
_entity.pdbx_description
1 polymer ?
#
loop_
_entity_poly.entity_id
_entity_poly.type
_entity_poly.pdbx_seq_one_letter_code
_entity_poly.pdbx_strand_id
1 'polypeptide(L)'
;MFKVFQVGEESEFIVAATSEEAVDDHWERIGGNDYYETKDAVPVLPINLDAKAKFEQEDGSYKEQSFRDFIGNDFVYQGPQVICWQE
;
A
#
# COMPACT_ATOMS: atom_id res chain seq x y z
N MET A 1 -1.58 -4.84 -15.18
CA MET A 1 -1.22 -3.45 -14.84
C MET A 1 -1.57 -3.27 -13.37
N PHE A 2 -0.63 -2.80 -12.56
CA PHE A 2 -0.87 -2.61 -11.12
C PHE A 2 -1.33 -1.17 -10.82
N LYS A 3 -1.86 -0.98 -9.62
CA LYS A 3 -2.16 0.30 -8.98
C LYS A 3 -1.60 0.27 -7.56
N VAL A 4 -1.51 1.44 -6.93
CA VAL A 4 -1.25 1.54 -5.49
C VAL A 4 -2.58 1.80 -4.79
N PHE A 5 -2.81 1.13 -3.67
CA PHE A 5 -3.95 1.31 -2.80
C PHE A 5 -3.45 1.65 -1.41
N GLN A 6 -4.05 2.66 -0.79
CA GLN A 6 -4.00 2.84 0.65
C GLN A 6 -5.04 1.92 1.26
N VAL A 7 -4.64 1.05 2.20
CA VAL A 7 -5.49 0.05 2.83
C VAL A 7 -5.42 0.21 4.35
N GLY A 8 -6.57 0.15 5.00
CA GLY A 8 -6.68 0.26 6.45
C GLY A 8 -6.62 1.68 7.02
N GLU A 9 -6.76 1.81 8.34
CA GLU A 9 -6.63 3.09 9.04
C GLU A 9 -5.15 3.50 9.25
N GLU A 10 -4.22 2.54 9.30
CA GLU A 10 -2.78 2.78 9.52
C GLU A 10 -1.99 3.07 8.23
N SER A 11 -2.67 3.63 7.22
CA SER A 11 -2.04 4.16 6.00
C SER A 11 -1.02 3.21 5.34
N GLU A 12 -1.38 1.95 5.20
CA GLU A 12 -0.56 0.98 4.50
C GLU A 12 -0.74 1.13 2.99
N PHE A 13 0.36 1.14 2.23
CA PHE A 13 0.34 1.26 0.78
C PHE A 13 0.69 -0.07 0.12
N ILE A 14 -0.26 -0.62 -0.63
CA ILE A 14 -0.17 -1.93 -1.28
C ILE A 14 -0.27 -1.76 -2.79
N VAL A 15 0.67 -2.36 -3.52
CA VAL A 15 0.59 -2.52 -4.96
C VAL A 15 -0.26 -3.74 -5.27
N ALA A 16 -1.33 -3.59 -6.06
CA ALA A 16 -2.19 -4.70 -6.49
C ALA A 16 -2.84 -4.43 -7.86
N ALA A 17 -3.42 -5.45 -8.50
CA ALA A 17 -4.17 -5.25 -9.74
C ALA A 17 -5.57 -4.66 -9.46
N THR A 18 -6.18 -5.05 -8.34
CA THR A 18 -7.50 -4.58 -7.89
C THR A 18 -7.48 -4.14 -6.42
N SER A 19 -8.50 -3.37 -6.01
CA SER A 19 -8.67 -3.00 -4.60
C SER A 19 -9.02 -4.21 -3.73
N GLU A 20 -9.73 -5.19 -4.30
CA GLU A 20 -10.04 -6.47 -3.64
C GLU A 20 -8.74 -7.20 -3.31
N GLU A 21 -7.85 -7.42 -4.29
CA GLU A 21 -6.54 -8.03 -4.06
C GLU A 21 -5.70 -7.32 -2.98
N ALA A 22 -5.78 -6.00 -2.88
CA ALA A 22 -5.08 -5.23 -1.85
C ALA A 22 -5.70 -5.45 -0.44
N VAL A 23 -7.03 -5.49 -0.35
CA VAL A 23 -7.75 -5.76 0.89
C VAL A 23 -7.56 -7.21 1.34
N ASP A 24 -7.55 -8.17 0.40
CA ASP A 24 -7.27 -9.59 0.64
C ASP A 24 -5.89 -9.77 1.28
N ASP A 25 -4.85 -9.19 0.66
CA ASP A 25 -3.48 -9.25 1.18
C ASP A 25 -3.36 -8.65 2.59
N HIS A 26 -3.97 -7.48 2.81
CA HIS A 26 -4.01 -6.86 4.14
C HIS A 26 -4.72 -7.75 5.17
N TRP A 27 -5.92 -8.22 4.84
CA TRP A 27 -6.76 -9.02 5.73
C TRP A 27 -6.10 -10.34 6.13
N GLU A 28 -5.47 -11.02 5.18
CA GLU A 28 -4.71 -12.26 5.42
C GLU A 28 -3.50 -12.01 6.34
N ARG A 29 -2.75 -10.92 6.12
CA ARG A 29 -1.57 -10.59 6.93
C ARG A 29 -1.91 -10.23 8.37
N ILE A 30 -3.02 -9.53 8.61
CA ILE A 30 -3.48 -9.22 9.97
C ILE A 30 -4.23 -10.40 10.62
N GLY A 31 -4.42 -11.51 9.90
CA GLY A 31 -5.04 -12.74 10.41
C GLY A 31 -6.54 -12.66 10.70
N GLY A 32 -7.25 -11.69 10.10
CA GLY A 32 -8.57 -11.29 10.55
C GLY A 32 -8.51 -10.64 11.93
N ASN A 33 -8.51 -9.32 11.96
CA ASN A 33 -8.28 -8.53 13.18
C ASN A 33 -9.62 -7.99 13.72
N ASP A 34 -9.76 -7.92 15.05
CA ASP A 34 -10.89 -7.27 15.75
C ASP A 34 -11.07 -5.79 15.37
N TYR A 35 -10.04 -5.17 14.78
CA TYR A 35 -10.08 -3.78 14.32
C TYR A 35 -11.11 -3.52 13.21
N TYR A 36 -11.39 -4.52 12.36
CA TYR A 36 -12.46 -4.45 11.38
C TYR A 36 -13.43 -5.60 11.61
N GLU A 37 -14.72 -5.28 11.78
CA GLU A 37 -15.76 -6.28 12.02
C GLU A 37 -15.83 -7.34 10.92
N THR A 38 -15.51 -6.93 9.69
CA THR A 38 -15.42 -7.79 8.51
C THR A 38 -14.38 -7.24 7.54
N LYS A 39 -13.96 -8.07 6.59
CA LYS A 39 -13.10 -7.66 5.47
C LYS A 39 -13.68 -6.50 4.64
N ASP A 40 -14.99 -6.47 4.45
CA ASP A 40 -15.67 -5.39 3.71
C ASP A 40 -15.62 -4.04 4.43
N ALA A 41 -15.31 -4.03 5.72
CA ALA A 41 -15.14 -2.82 6.52
C ALA A 41 -13.72 -2.22 6.40
N VAL A 42 -12.77 -2.89 5.74
CA VAL A 42 -11.41 -2.39 5.55
C VAL A 42 -11.44 -1.20 4.57
N PRO A 43 -11.02 0.01 5.00
CA PRO A 43 -10.90 1.16 4.11
C PRO A 43 -9.92 0.86 2.98
N VAL A 44 -10.28 1.20 1.74
CA VAL A 44 -9.38 1.09 0.59
C VAL A 44 -9.57 2.25 -0.37
N LEU A 45 -8.46 2.90 -0.73
CA LEU A 45 -8.45 4.05 -1.63
C LEU A 45 -7.34 3.91 -2.68
N PRO A 46 -7.64 4.06 -3.98
CA PRO A 46 -6.59 4.08 -5.00
C PRO A 46 -5.75 5.36 -4.88
N ILE A 47 -4.44 5.19 -5.01
CA ILE A 47 -3.47 6.29 -4.95
C ILE A 47 -2.97 6.60 -6.36
N ASN A 48 -2.89 7.89 -6.68
CA ASN A 48 -2.24 8.34 -7.90
C ASN A 48 -0.73 8.13 -7.76
N LEU A 49 -0.10 7.48 -8.74
CA LEU A 49 1.36 7.26 -8.75
C LEU A 49 2.16 8.56 -8.72
N ASP A 50 1.60 9.66 -9.21
CA ASP A 50 2.26 10.97 -9.20
C ASP A 50 1.98 11.77 -7.90
N ALA A 51 1.16 11.24 -6.98
CA ALA A 51 1.00 11.80 -5.64
C ALA A 51 2.31 11.65 -4.86
N LYS A 52 2.58 12.62 -3.97
CA LYS A 52 3.79 12.63 -3.14
C LYS A 52 3.48 12.22 -1.71
N ALA A 53 4.40 11.47 -1.12
CA ALA A 53 4.42 11.15 0.29
C ALA A 53 5.86 11.23 0.81
N LYS A 54 6.01 11.23 2.13
CA LYS A 54 7.30 11.06 2.78
C LYS A 54 7.55 9.57 2.96
N PHE A 55 8.66 9.09 2.41
CA PHE A 55 9.10 7.71 2.52
C PHE A 55 10.40 7.66 3.31
N GLU A 56 10.49 6.73 4.26
CA GLU A 56 11.76 6.40 4.90
C GLU A 56 12.73 5.82 3.88
N GLN A 57 14.01 6.18 4.00
CA GLN A 57 15.10 5.72 3.16
C GLN A 57 15.95 4.69 3.93
N GLU A 58 16.83 3.97 3.24
CA GLU A 58 17.70 2.95 3.86
C GLU A 58 18.62 3.50 4.96
N ASP A 59 18.91 4.81 4.94
CA ASP A 59 19.70 5.51 5.96
C ASP A 59 18.87 6.04 7.13
N GLY A 60 17.57 5.74 7.18
CA GLY A 60 16.60 6.22 8.18
C GLY A 60 16.18 7.69 7.97
N SER A 61 16.64 8.35 6.90
CA SER A 61 16.14 9.68 6.54
C SER A 61 14.78 9.59 5.86
N TYR A 62 14.04 10.69 5.85
CA TYR A 62 12.76 10.79 5.15
C TYR A 62 12.90 11.65 3.91
N LYS A 63 12.42 11.14 2.77
CA LYS A 63 12.41 11.87 1.50
C LYS A 63 11.00 12.01 0.97
N GLU A 64 10.63 13.23 0.59
CA GLU A 64 9.41 13.46 -0.18
C GLU A 64 9.67 13.11 -1.64
N GLN A 65 8.92 12.15 -2.18
CA GLN A 65 8.96 11.77 -3.58
C GLN A 65 7.60 11.20 -4.01
N SER A 66 7.40 10.99 -5.31
CA SER A 66 6.16 10.37 -5.79
C SER A 66 6.14 8.86 -5.53
N PHE A 67 4.96 8.25 -5.50
CA PHE A 67 4.85 6.78 -5.46
C PHE A 67 5.52 6.13 -6.66
N ARG A 68 5.45 6.76 -7.84
CA ARG A 68 6.15 6.32 -9.05
C ARG A 68 7.65 6.27 -8.84
N ASP A 69 8.23 7.34 -8.29
CA ASP A 69 9.67 7.43 -8.06
C ASP A 69 10.12 6.44 -6.97
N PHE A 70 9.29 6.25 -5.94
CA PHE A 70 9.58 5.33 -4.84
C PHE A 70 9.55 3.85 -5.28
N ILE A 71 8.53 3.44 -6.04
CA ILE A 71 8.42 2.08 -6.57
C ILE A 71 9.53 1.80 -7.61
N GLY A 72 9.91 2.83 -8.37
CA GLY A 72 10.94 2.74 -9.40
C GLY A 72 10.40 2.17 -10.72
N ASN A 73 11.10 2.50 -11.81
CA ASN A 73 10.70 2.07 -13.17
C ASN A 73 10.97 0.59 -13.45
N ASP A 74 11.85 -0.05 -12.67
CA ASP A 74 12.22 -1.46 -12.82
C ASP A 74 11.30 -2.40 -12.01
N PHE A 75 10.27 -1.86 -11.35
CA PHE A 75 9.33 -2.66 -10.59
C PHE A 75 8.53 -3.60 -11.50
N VAL A 76 8.59 -4.89 -11.20
CA VAL A 76 7.84 -5.94 -11.88
C VAL A 76 6.79 -6.48 -10.92
N TYR A 77 5.52 -6.22 -11.22
CA TYR A 77 4.42 -6.75 -10.43
C TYR A 77 4.34 -8.29 -10.52
N GLN A 78 4.48 -8.97 -9.39
CA GLN A 78 4.35 -10.44 -9.28
C GLN A 78 3.13 -10.89 -8.47
N GLY A 79 2.41 -9.96 -7.85
CA GLY A 79 1.29 -10.20 -6.94
C GLY A 79 1.15 -9.02 -5.97
N PRO A 80 0.09 -9.01 -5.14
CA PRO A 80 -0.08 -8.01 -4.10
C PRO A 80 1.17 -7.87 -3.24
N GLN A 81 1.63 -6.64 -3.01
CA GLN A 81 2.84 -6.38 -2.24
C GLN A 81 2.74 -5.04 -1.51
N VAL A 82 3.08 -5.06 -0.23
CA VAL A 82 3.25 -3.84 0.57
C VAL A 82 4.53 -3.12 0.19
N ILE A 83 4.40 -1.84 -0.11
CA ILE A 83 5.53 -1.00 -0.51
C ILE A 83 5.91 0.01 0.57
N CYS A 84 4.97 0.43 1.41
CA CYS A 84 5.25 1.36 2.50
C CYS A 84 4.17 1.27 3.58
N TRP A 85 4.57 1.60 4.80
CA TRP A 85 3.73 1.81 5.96
C TRP A 85 3.86 3.30 6.29
N GLN A 86 2.78 3.98 6.64
CA GLN A 86 2.88 5.29 7.27
C GLN A 86 2.78 5.06 8.77
N GLU A 87 3.91 5.20 9.49
CA GLU A 87 3.90 5.26 10.96
C GLU A 87 3.29 6.57 11.48
#